data_AF-A0A3M0ZYY0-F1
#
_entry.id   AF-A0A3M0ZYY0-F1
#
_cell.length_a   1.000
_cell.length_b   1.000
_cell.length_c   1.000
_cell.angle_alpha   90.00
_cell.angle_beta   90.00
_cell.angle_gamma   90.00
#
_symmetry.space_group_name_H-M   'P 1'
#
loop_
_entity.id
_entity.type
_entity.pdbx_description
1 polymer ?
#
loop_
_entity_poly.entity_id
_entity_poly.type
_entity_poly.pdbx_seq_one_letter_code
_entity_poly.pdbx_strand_id
1 'polypeptide(L)'
;MPRGFCGGTGKLKDIKLVLILAEPSNNTQSNEQYLKTKPNELLDEVSKFVYNAYEKSQDEFHQNARRFLNLVWPGLNFHEQMKKTWITESVLCSVPPIEGKEKGNSLADIDKEICKKCSEKYLLKQLKKMHDCCIVKVGTKAKRRINMAKNELISNGIDISTFHEIRHFKP
;
A
#
# COMPACT_ATOMS: atom_id res chain seq x y z
N MET A 1 -11.26 8.21 3.31
CA MET A 1 -10.19 9.07 2.75
C MET A 1 -9.04 8.17 2.30
N PRO A 2 -8.47 8.35 1.10
CA PRO A 2 -7.31 7.60 0.64
C PRO A 2 -6.08 7.84 1.53
N ARG A 3 -5.50 6.77 2.09
CA ARG A 3 -4.31 6.78 2.96
C ARG A 3 -3.39 5.57 2.81
N GLY A 4 -3.78 4.58 2.02
CA GLY A 4 -2.99 3.38 1.75
C GLY A 4 -1.79 3.61 0.82
N PHE A 5 -0.92 4.58 1.11
CA PHE A 5 0.26 4.85 0.28
C PHE A 5 1.39 5.50 1.09
N CYS A 6 2.64 5.22 0.72
CA CYS A 6 3.84 5.75 1.36
C CYS A 6 5.07 5.59 0.45
N GLY A 7 6.08 6.45 0.62
CA GLY A 7 7.37 6.32 -0.06
C GLY A 7 7.46 7.12 -1.35
N GLY A 8 8.36 6.70 -2.24
CA GLY A 8 8.66 7.43 -3.47
C GLY A 8 9.10 8.87 -3.21
N THR A 9 9.81 9.12 -2.12
CA THR A 9 10.18 10.48 -1.67
C THR A 9 11.27 11.14 -2.55
N GLY A 10 11.83 10.38 -3.50
CA GLY A 10 12.80 10.86 -4.49
C GLY A 10 12.17 11.16 -5.86
N LYS A 11 12.93 10.97 -6.94
CA LYS A 11 12.38 11.08 -8.29
C LYS A 11 11.67 9.78 -8.66
N LEU A 12 10.65 9.86 -9.50
CA LEU A 12 9.90 8.68 -9.97
C LEU A 12 10.82 7.57 -10.54
N LYS A 13 11.86 7.94 -11.27
CA LYS A 13 12.85 7.00 -11.85
C LYS A 13 13.72 6.25 -10.82
N ASP A 14 13.80 6.78 -9.60
CA ASP A 14 14.60 6.22 -8.52
C ASP A 14 13.85 5.09 -7.80
N ILE A 15 12.53 5.01 -7.99
CA ILE A 15 11.70 3.91 -7.51
C ILE A 15 12.08 2.66 -8.27
N LYS A 16 12.34 1.58 -7.53
CA LYS A 16 12.74 0.26 -8.04
C LYS A 16 11.88 -0.87 -7.48
N LEU A 17 11.19 -0.62 -6.37
CA LEU A 17 10.31 -1.57 -5.71
C LEU A 17 8.94 -0.94 -5.49
N VAL A 18 7.89 -1.68 -5.85
CA VAL A 18 6.50 -1.36 -5.52
C VAL A 18 5.93 -2.48 -4.67
N LEU A 19 5.55 -2.16 -3.43
CA LEU A 19 4.84 -3.07 -2.55
C LEU A 19 3.35 -2.78 -2.60
N ILE A 20 2.54 -3.78 -2.97
CA ILE A 20 1.08 -3.69 -2.98
C ILE A 20 0.53 -4.47 -1.79
N LEU A 21 0.01 -3.76 -0.79
CA LEU A 21 -0.69 -4.34 0.35
C LEU A 21 -2.21 -4.38 0.09
N ALA A 22 -2.96 -4.84 1.09
CA ALA A 22 -4.40 -5.03 0.94
C ALA A 22 -5.19 -3.72 1.13
N GLU A 23 -5.10 -3.13 2.31
CA GLU A 23 -5.88 -1.96 2.77
C GLU A 23 -5.25 -1.39 4.04
N PRO A 24 -5.58 -0.12 4.40
CA PRO A 24 -4.99 0.50 5.56
C PRO A 24 -5.71 -0.05 6.79
N SER A 25 -4.96 -0.41 7.82
CA SER A 25 -5.51 -0.97 9.05
C SER A 25 -6.50 -0.01 9.71
N ASN A 26 -7.62 -0.53 10.24
CA ASN A 26 -8.60 0.27 11.00
C ASN A 26 -8.15 0.53 12.44
N ASN A 27 -6.86 0.72 12.71
CA ASN A 27 -6.39 0.80 14.08
C ASN A 27 -7.10 1.94 14.81
N THR A 28 -8.10 1.60 15.63
CA THR A 28 -8.80 2.47 16.57
C THR A 28 -7.88 2.92 17.71
N GLN A 29 -6.65 2.38 17.74
CA GLN A 29 -5.58 2.71 18.67
C GLN A 29 -4.65 3.83 18.18
N SER A 30 -4.76 4.27 16.92
CA SER A 30 -4.00 5.43 16.47
C SER A 30 -4.75 6.71 16.89
N ASN A 31 -4.03 7.68 17.47
CA ASN A 31 -4.47 9.08 17.56
C ASN A 31 -4.49 9.75 16.16
N GLU A 32 -4.85 8.99 15.14
CA GLU A 32 -4.89 9.43 13.75
C GLU A 32 -6.07 10.38 13.58
N GLN A 33 -5.76 11.66 13.48
CA GLN A 33 -6.72 12.72 13.24
C GLN A 33 -6.21 13.55 12.07
N TYR A 34 -7.11 13.81 11.13
CA TYR A 34 -6.84 14.67 9.98
C TYR A 34 -7.65 15.94 10.15
N LEU A 35 -6.99 17.03 10.48
CA LEU A 35 -7.64 18.30 10.80
C LEU A 35 -7.73 19.22 9.57
N LYS A 36 -6.98 18.91 8.52
CA LYS A 36 -6.96 19.72 7.29
C LYS A 36 -8.18 19.43 6.42
N THR A 37 -8.75 20.49 5.86
CA THR A 37 -9.94 20.42 5.00
C THR A 37 -9.63 20.60 3.51
N LYS A 38 -8.49 21.23 3.17
CA LYS A 38 -8.07 21.38 1.77
C LYS A 38 -7.41 20.10 1.26
N PRO A 39 -7.72 19.63 0.04
CA PRO A 39 -7.21 18.35 -0.47
C PRO A 39 -5.69 18.18 -0.41
N ASN A 40 -4.90 19.18 -0.81
CA ASN A 40 -3.44 19.08 -0.79
C ASN A 40 -2.87 19.05 0.63
N GLU A 41 -3.45 19.84 1.54
CA GLU A 41 -3.03 19.87 2.95
C GLU A 41 -3.38 18.54 3.65
N LEU A 42 -4.53 17.96 3.31
CA LEU A 42 -4.96 16.66 3.79
C LEU A 42 -4.03 15.54 3.29
N LEU A 43 -3.67 15.56 1.99
CA LEU A 43 -2.72 14.59 1.44
C LEU A 43 -1.34 14.68 2.08
N ASP A 44 -0.87 15.88 2.39
CA ASP A 44 0.40 16.09 3.11
C ASP A 44 0.33 15.55 4.54
N GLU A 45 -0.76 15.81 5.27
CA GLU A 45 -0.99 15.29 6.63
C GLU A 45 -1.01 13.75 6.66
N VAL A 46 -1.74 13.13 5.73
CA VAL A 46 -1.79 11.67 5.54
C VAL A 46 -0.41 11.11 5.22
N SER A 47 0.29 11.71 4.26
CA SER A 47 1.60 11.23 3.82
C SER A 47 2.60 11.26 4.98
N LYS A 48 2.62 12.34 5.75
CA LYS A 48 3.46 12.48 6.95
C LYS A 48 3.11 11.46 8.02
N PHE A 49 1.81 11.27 8.29
CA PHE A 49 1.36 10.31 9.29
C PHE A 49 1.82 8.88 8.95
N VAL A 50 1.54 8.41 7.73
CA VAL A 50 1.90 7.06 7.30
C VAL A 50 3.42 6.90 7.21
N TYR A 51 4.15 7.90 6.71
CA TYR A 51 5.61 7.88 6.67
C TYR A 51 6.21 7.71 8.07
N ASN A 52 5.72 8.46 9.05
CA ASN A 52 6.15 8.39 10.44
C ASN A 52 5.84 7.03 11.07
N ALA A 53 4.72 6.39 10.71
CA ALA A 53 4.37 5.06 11.20
C ALA A 53 5.41 4.01 10.75
N TYR A 54 5.85 4.07 9.49
CA TYR A 54 6.96 3.24 8.98
C TYR A 54 8.31 3.62 9.61
N GLU A 55 8.59 4.91 9.75
CA GLU A 55 9.86 5.40 10.31
C GLU A 55 10.07 4.90 11.74
N LYS A 56 9.03 5.05 12.57
CA LYS A 56 9.04 4.69 13.99
C LYS A 56 8.74 3.21 14.23
N SER A 57 8.43 2.45 13.18
CA SER A 57 8.02 1.05 13.29
C SER A 57 6.87 0.87 14.29
N GLN A 58 5.81 1.67 14.10
CA GLN A 58 4.77 1.93 15.09
C GLN A 58 4.07 0.69 15.64
N ASP A 59 3.92 -0.35 14.82
CA ASP A 59 3.36 -1.64 15.22
C ASP A 59 4.15 -2.80 14.60
N GLU A 60 3.75 -4.03 14.91
CA GLU A 60 4.40 -5.25 14.41
C GLU A 60 4.44 -5.29 12.86
N PHE A 61 3.40 -4.81 12.20
CA PHE A 61 3.37 -4.75 10.75
C PHE A 61 4.45 -3.80 10.21
N HIS A 62 4.54 -2.59 10.75
CA HIS A 62 5.57 -1.62 10.36
C HIS A 62 6.98 -2.14 10.70
N GLN A 63 7.17 -2.82 11.83
CA GLN A 63 8.46 -3.45 12.19
C GLN A 63 8.87 -4.52 11.16
N ASN A 64 7.94 -5.39 10.77
CA ASN A 64 8.22 -6.43 9.79
C ASN A 64 8.46 -5.84 8.39
N ALA A 65 7.70 -4.82 7.99
CA ALA A 65 7.97 -4.10 6.75
C ALA A 65 9.36 -3.44 6.75
N ARG A 66 9.78 -2.85 7.88
CA ARG A 66 11.13 -2.26 8.02
C ARG A 66 12.24 -3.30 7.93
N ARG A 67 12.06 -4.47 8.54
CA ARG A 67 13.00 -5.60 8.37
C ARG A 67 13.10 -6.03 6.92
N PHE A 68 11.96 -6.17 6.23
CA PHE A 68 11.93 -6.49 4.82
C PHE A 68 12.69 -5.44 3.97
N LEU A 69 12.49 -4.15 4.23
CA LEU A 69 13.23 -3.09 3.52
C LEU A 69 14.74 -3.16 3.76
N ASN A 70 15.18 -3.51 4.98
CA ASN A 70 16.60 -3.70 5.27
C ASN A 70 17.21 -4.88 4.50
N LEU A 71 16.42 -5.94 4.23
CA LEU A 71 16.85 -7.07 3.41
C LEU A 71 16.95 -6.70 1.92
N VAL A 72 15.98 -5.94 1.40
CA VAL A 72 15.98 -5.51 -0.01
C VAL A 72 17.05 -4.45 -0.29
N TRP A 73 17.31 -3.57 0.67
CA TRP A 73 18.19 -2.42 0.53
C TRP A 73 19.31 -2.43 1.59
N PRO A 74 20.21 -3.42 1.57
CA PRO A 74 21.26 -3.53 2.57
C PRO A 74 22.16 -2.29 2.57
N GLY A 75 22.48 -1.78 3.75
CA GLY A 75 23.33 -0.61 3.94
C GLY A 75 22.66 0.75 3.71
N LEU A 76 21.41 0.79 3.23
CA LEU A 76 20.67 2.05 3.12
C LEU A 76 19.91 2.36 4.42
N ASN A 77 19.89 3.65 4.81
CA ASN A 77 19.01 4.12 5.88
C ASN A 77 17.55 4.23 5.40
N PHE A 78 16.62 4.40 6.33
CA PHE A 78 15.18 4.46 6.03
C PHE A 78 14.82 5.49 4.94
N HIS A 79 15.35 6.71 5.03
CA HIS A 79 15.02 7.76 4.06
C HIS A 79 15.47 7.37 2.64
N GLU A 80 16.66 6.79 2.50
CA GLU A 80 17.16 6.30 1.21
C GLU A 80 16.35 5.09 0.70
N GLN A 81 15.93 4.19 1.59
CA GLN A 81 15.03 3.08 1.25
C GLN A 81 13.69 3.60 0.69
N MET A 82 13.13 4.64 1.32
CA MET A 82 11.84 5.22 0.93
C MET A 82 11.92 6.05 -0.36
N LYS A 83 13.10 6.53 -0.79
CA LYS A 83 13.28 7.11 -2.13
C LYS A 83 13.14 6.05 -3.23
N LYS A 84 13.54 4.81 -2.92
CA LYS A 84 13.58 3.67 -3.87
C LYS A 84 12.34 2.77 -3.81
N THR A 85 11.51 2.93 -2.79
CA THR A 85 10.35 2.09 -2.54
C THR A 85 9.07 2.90 -2.58
N TRP A 86 8.10 2.43 -3.37
CA TRP A 86 6.71 2.86 -3.28
C TRP A 86 5.90 1.77 -2.59
N ILE A 87 5.16 2.14 -1.55
CA ILE A 87 4.22 1.26 -0.88
C ILE A 87 2.84 1.80 -1.20
N THR A 88 1.97 0.94 -1.70
CA THR A 88 0.58 1.26 -2.00
C THR A 88 -0.30 0.08 -1.63
N GLU A 89 -1.60 0.25 -1.79
CA GLU A 89 -2.57 -0.76 -1.39
C GLU A 89 -3.62 -0.94 -2.47
N SER A 90 -4.18 -2.15 -2.54
CA SER A 90 -5.21 -2.49 -3.53
C SER A 90 -6.50 -1.68 -3.34
N VAL A 91 -6.75 -1.19 -2.12
CA VAL A 91 -7.69 -0.10 -1.85
C VAL A 91 -7.03 0.92 -0.93
N LEU A 92 -7.25 2.22 -1.18
CA LEU A 92 -6.56 3.25 -0.39
C LEU A 92 -7.34 3.66 0.87
N CYS A 93 -8.60 3.24 1.01
CA CYS A 93 -9.42 3.57 2.16
C CYS A 93 -9.53 2.36 3.08
N SER A 94 -9.53 2.63 4.38
CA SER A 94 -9.89 1.64 5.39
C SER A 94 -11.32 1.17 5.24
N VAL A 95 -11.55 -0.09 5.60
CA VAL A 95 -12.84 -0.75 5.48
C VAL A 95 -13.39 -0.90 6.88
N PRO A 96 -14.48 -0.22 7.29
CA PRO A 96 -14.95 -0.28 8.66
C PRO A 96 -15.18 -1.73 9.12
N PRO A 97 -15.03 -2.03 10.42
CA PRO A 97 -15.38 -3.34 10.96
C PRO A 97 -16.84 -3.67 10.63
N ILE A 98 -17.13 -4.92 10.30
CA ILE A 98 -18.52 -5.41 10.28
C ILE A 98 -18.92 -5.71 11.72
N GLU A 99 -20.10 -5.25 12.14
CA GLU A 99 -20.68 -5.60 13.44
C GLU A 99 -20.63 -7.13 13.66
N GLY A 100 -20.12 -7.55 14.83
CA GLY A 100 -19.99 -8.97 15.20
C GLY A 100 -18.73 -9.69 14.67
N LYS A 101 -17.80 -9.00 13.97
CA LYS A 101 -16.51 -9.57 13.53
C LYS A 101 -15.32 -8.74 14.05
N GLU A 102 -15.16 -8.71 15.37
CA GLU A 102 -14.21 -7.82 16.06
C GLU A 102 -12.73 -8.27 16.01
N LYS A 103 -12.44 -9.53 15.64
CA LYS A 103 -11.05 -10.03 15.57
C LYS A 103 -10.74 -10.63 14.21
N GLY A 104 -9.73 -10.07 13.54
CA GLY A 104 -9.06 -10.69 12.38
C GLY A 104 -9.87 -10.73 11.07
N ASN A 105 -11.16 -10.41 11.12
CA ASN A 105 -12.05 -10.52 9.97
C ASN A 105 -12.56 -9.14 9.53
N SER A 106 -11.66 -8.28 9.03
CA SER A 106 -12.03 -7.36 7.93
C SER A 106 -12.32 -8.13 6.62
N LEU A 107 -12.94 -9.31 6.74
CA LEU A 107 -13.61 -10.08 5.69
C LEU A 107 -15.00 -9.48 5.40
N ALA A 108 -15.16 -8.16 5.50
CA ALA A 108 -15.93 -7.54 4.45
C ALA A 108 -15.11 -7.80 3.20
N ASP A 109 -15.50 -8.81 2.41
CA ASP A 109 -15.11 -8.82 1.03
C ASP A 109 -15.56 -7.46 0.49
N ILE A 110 -14.62 -6.51 0.43
CA ILE A 110 -14.85 -5.24 -0.23
C ILE A 110 -15.45 -5.62 -1.56
N ASP A 111 -16.63 -5.06 -1.82
CA ASP A 111 -17.36 -5.35 -3.03
C ASP A 111 -16.41 -5.29 -4.24
N LYS A 112 -16.52 -6.29 -5.11
CA LYS A 112 -15.63 -6.43 -6.27
C LYS A 112 -15.61 -5.16 -7.12
N GLU A 113 -16.75 -4.48 -7.24
CA GLU A 113 -16.90 -3.23 -7.97
C GLU A 113 -16.18 -2.08 -7.27
N ILE A 114 -16.16 -2.04 -5.93
CA ILE A 114 -15.36 -1.07 -5.17
C ILE A 114 -13.86 -1.32 -5.39
N CYS A 115 -13.40 -2.58 -5.31
CA CYS A 115 -12.01 -2.94 -5.59
C CYS A 115 -11.59 -2.51 -7.00
N LYS A 116 -12.46 -2.78 -7.99
CA LYS A 116 -12.26 -2.39 -9.38
C LYS A 116 -12.15 -0.87 -9.52
N LYS A 117 -13.15 -0.13 -9.04
CA LYS A 117 -13.17 1.35 -9.08
C LYS A 117 -11.95 1.98 -8.40
N CYS A 118 -11.54 1.45 -7.25
CA CYS A 118 -10.35 1.96 -6.56
C CYS A 118 -9.07 1.66 -7.35
N SER A 119 -8.98 0.47 -7.95
CA SER A 119 -7.84 0.09 -8.79
C SER A 119 -7.73 0.97 -10.04
N GLU A 120 -8.82 1.17 -10.76
CA GLU A 120 -8.89 2.05 -11.94
C GLU A 120 -8.53 3.50 -11.61
N LYS A 121 -9.11 4.01 -10.51
CA LYS A 121 -8.96 5.41 -10.14
C LYS A 121 -7.54 5.74 -9.66
N TYR A 122 -6.88 4.81 -8.97
CA TYR A 122 -5.60 5.06 -8.30
C TYR A 122 -4.49 4.08 -8.70
N LEU A 123 -4.63 2.79 -8.36
CA LEU A 123 -3.55 1.82 -8.49
C LEU A 123 -3.03 1.73 -9.94
N LEU A 124 -3.92 1.64 -10.92
CA LEU A 124 -3.55 1.57 -12.33
C LEU A 124 -2.72 2.78 -12.75
N LYS A 125 -3.10 3.99 -12.32
CA LYS A 125 -2.37 5.22 -12.65
C LYS A 125 -1.00 5.27 -11.99
N GLN A 126 -0.85 4.70 -10.80
CA GLN A 126 0.44 4.55 -10.12
C GLN A 126 1.32 3.55 -10.88
N LEU A 127 0.79 2.38 -11.22
CA LEU A 127 1.54 1.32 -11.91
C LEU A 127 1.99 1.72 -13.32
N LYS A 128 1.17 2.46 -14.08
CA LYS A 128 1.58 3.01 -15.40
C LYS A 128 2.82 3.90 -15.30
N LYS A 129 3.02 4.57 -14.16
CA LYS A 129 4.19 5.42 -13.90
C LYS A 129 5.42 4.64 -13.42
N MET A 130 5.27 3.36 -13.08
CA MET A 130 6.28 2.52 -12.41
C MET A 130 6.46 1.17 -13.12
N HIS A 131 6.43 1.16 -14.45
CA HIS A 131 6.46 -0.07 -15.25
C HIS A 131 7.82 -0.80 -15.20
N ASP A 132 8.91 -0.10 -14.93
CA ASP A 132 10.26 -0.68 -14.79
C ASP A 132 10.60 -1.11 -13.35
N CYS A 133 9.62 -1.17 -12.46
CA CYS A 133 9.83 -1.52 -11.05
C CYS A 133 9.53 -2.99 -10.79
N CYS A 134 10.22 -3.58 -9.80
CA CYS A 134 9.82 -4.86 -9.22
C CYS A 134 8.52 -4.65 -8.42
N ILE A 135 7.43 -5.29 -8.85
CA ILE A 135 6.12 -5.17 -8.20
C ILE A 135 5.86 -6.43 -7.38
N VAL A 136 5.55 -6.25 -6.09
CA VAL A 136 5.34 -7.34 -5.13
C VAL A 136 3.97 -7.21 -4.47
N LYS A 137 3.14 -8.24 -4.61
CA LYS A 137 1.89 -8.39 -3.84
C LYS A 137 2.21 -8.96 -2.46
N VAL A 138 1.80 -8.28 -1.41
CA VAL A 138 2.04 -8.69 -0.02
C VAL A 138 0.75 -9.24 0.60
N GLY A 139 0.72 -10.54 0.82
CA GLY A 139 -0.37 -11.24 1.48
C GLY A 139 -1.51 -11.69 0.57
N THR A 140 -2.29 -12.65 1.08
CA THR A 140 -3.38 -13.30 0.34
C THR A 140 -4.48 -12.30 -0.09
N LYS A 141 -4.76 -11.29 0.75
CA LYS A 141 -5.77 -10.27 0.45
C LYS A 141 -5.38 -9.40 -0.75
N ALA A 142 -4.14 -8.89 -0.78
CA ALA A 142 -3.63 -8.11 -1.90
C ALA A 142 -3.65 -8.93 -3.19
N LYS A 143 -3.16 -10.17 -3.14
CA LYS A 143 -3.22 -11.11 -4.27
C LYS A 143 -4.64 -11.28 -4.81
N ARG A 144 -5.60 -11.57 -3.94
CA ARG A 144 -7.00 -11.77 -4.33
C ARG A 144 -7.58 -10.52 -5.00
N ARG A 145 -7.31 -9.33 -4.46
CA ARG A 145 -7.83 -8.06 -5.00
C ARG A 145 -7.19 -7.69 -6.35
N ILE A 146 -5.89 -7.92 -6.52
CA ILE A 146 -5.25 -7.78 -7.84
C ILE A 146 -5.85 -8.75 -8.85
N ASN A 147 -6.15 -9.99 -8.46
CA ASN A 147 -6.81 -10.94 -9.35
C ASN A 147 -8.24 -10.50 -9.72
N MET A 148 -8.97 -9.85 -8.82
CA MET A 148 -10.29 -9.28 -9.12
C MET A 148 -10.23 -8.14 -10.16
N ALA A 149 -9.13 -7.37 -10.16
CA ALA A 149 -8.87 -6.29 -11.12
C ALA A 149 -8.03 -6.73 -12.34
N LYS A 150 -7.70 -8.02 -12.48
CA LYS A 150 -6.77 -8.56 -13.48
C LYS A 150 -7.08 -8.10 -14.90
N ASN A 151 -8.33 -8.27 -15.34
CA ASN A 151 -8.73 -7.95 -16.72
C ASN A 151 -8.53 -6.47 -17.03
N GLU A 152 -8.80 -5.59 -16.06
CA GLU A 152 -8.65 -4.14 -16.20
C GLU A 152 -7.17 -3.72 -16.23
N LEU A 153 -6.33 -4.35 -15.40
CA LEU A 153 -4.89 -4.10 -15.42
C LEU A 153 -4.29 -4.52 -16.79
N ILE A 154 -4.64 -5.71 -17.27
CA ILE A 154 -4.15 -6.24 -18.56
C ILE A 154 -4.66 -5.41 -19.73
N SER A 155 -5.95 -5.06 -19.78
CA SER A 155 -6.51 -4.22 -20.86
C SER A 155 -5.85 -2.85 -20.96
N ASN A 156 -5.22 -2.39 -19.88
CA ASN A 156 -4.49 -1.14 -19.80
C ASN A 156 -2.96 -1.29 -19.94
N GLY A 157 -2.49 -2.44 -20.42
CA GLY A 157 -1.07 -2.67 -20.73
C GLY A 157 -0.19 -2.99 -19.51
N ILE A 158 -0.78 -3.35 -18.36
CA ILE A 158 -0.03 -3.82 -17.20
C ILE A 158 0.18 -5.33 -17.31
N ASP A 159 1.42 -5.76 -17.48
CA ASP A 159 1.77 -7.18 -17.45
C ASP A 159 1.87 -7.69 -16.00
N ILE A 160 0.74 -8.20 -15.49
CA ILE A 160 0.67 -8.74 -14.13
C ILE A 160 1.45 -10.06 -13.95
N SER A 161 1.93 -10.70 -15.02
CA SER A 161 2.73 -11.94 -14.92
C SER A 161 4.11 -11.67 -14.32
N THR A 162 4.58 -10.41 -14.42
CA THR A 162 5.82 -9.93 -13.81
C THR A 162 5.72 -9.68 -12.31
N PHE A 163 4.52 -9.76 -11.73
CA PHE A 163 4.34 -9.42 -10.32
C PHE A 163 4.74 -10.58 -9.42
N HIS A 164 5.61 -10.30 -8.46
CA HIS A 164 6.01 -11.24 -7.42
C HIS A 164 4.98 -11.30 -6.29
N GLU A 165 5.06 -12.36 -5.47
CA GLU A 165 4.15 -12.59 -4.35
C GLU A 165 4.93 -13.00 -3.11
N ILE A 166 4.61 -12.37 -1.97
CA ILE A 166 5.05 -12.83 -0.65
C ILE A 166 3.83 -13.01 0.25
N ARG A 167 3.81 -14.04 1.10
CA ARG A 167 2.64 -14.32 1.97
C ARG A 167 2.48 -13.31 3.11
N HIS A 168 3.58 -12.75 3.57
CA HIS A 168 3.69 -11.72 4.59
C HIS A 168 5.14 -11.23 4.58
N PHE A 169 5.42 -10.13 5.26
CA PHE A 169 6.77 -9.73 5.60
C PHE A 169 7.33 -10.74 6.63
N LYS A 170 7.74 -11.92 6.16
CA LYS A 170 8.52 -12.85 6.98
C LYS A 170 9.93 -12.28 7.15
N PRO A 171 10.55 -12.45 8.33
CA PRO A 171 12.00 -12.42 8.45
C PRO A 171 12.66 -13.41 7.49
#